data_AF-A0A9J5ZBQ0-F1
#
_entry.id   AF-A0A9J5ZBQ0-F1
#
_cell.length_a   1.000
_cell.length_b   1.000
_cell.length_c   1.000
_cell.angle_alpha   90.00
_cell.angle_beta   90.00
_cell.angle_gamma   90.00
#
_symmetry.space_group_name_H-M   'P 1'
#
loop_
_entity.id
_entity.type
_entity.pdbx_description
1 polymer ?
#
loop_
_entity_poly.entity_id
_entity_poly.type
_entity_poly.pdbx_seq_one_letter_code
_entity_poly.pdbx_strand_id
1 'polypeptide(L)'
;MVNETPNQGYDYYVTSPYPNDDLLAYGHATCSSNIASSDNCASCVSLARAYLMTTCDGRIGGQVKLVGCSMRYFSYNGGRTDEGESQREDYDKLLEKG
;
A
#
# COMPACT_ATOMS: atom_id res chain seq x y z
N MET A 1 -3.01 -5.76 0.78
CA MET A 1 -3.77 -4.65 1.39
C MET A 1 -5.25 -4.63 0.96
N VAL A 2 -5.59 -4.78 -0.32
CA VAL A 2 -6.97 -4.66 -0.81
C VAL A 2 -7.91 -5.69 -0.18
N ASN A 3 -7.45 -6.92 0.00
CA ASN A 3 -8.26 -8.00 0.56
C ASN A 3 -8.12 -8.06 2.09
N GLU A 4 -6.97 -7.67 2.63
CA GLU A 4 -6.76 -7.74 4.09
C GLU A 4 -7.44 -6.60 4.84
N THR A 5 -7.45 -5.36 4.33
CA THR A 5 -8.09 -4.23 5.04
C THR A 5 -9.53 -4.52 5.47
N PRO A 6 -10.45 -5.03 4.62
CA PRO A 6 -11.80 -5.35 5.07
C PRO A 6 -11.88 -6.50 6.08
N ASN A 7 -10.90 -7.40 6.09
CA ASN A 7 -10.88 -8.59 6.94
C ASN A 7 -10.15 -8.38 8.28
N GLN A 8 -9.36 -7.31 8.39
CA GLN A 8 -8.53 -6.98 9.55
C GLN A 8 -9.07 -5.76 10.29
N GLY A 9 -10.40 -5.69 10.47
CA GLY A 9 -11.02 -4.61 11.23
C GLY A 9 -10.97 -3.23 10.57
N TYR A 10 -10.85 -3.18 9.23
CA TYR A 10 -10.80 -1.94 8.44
C TYR A 10 -9.57 -1.06 8.66
N ASP A 11 -8.54 -1.57 9.34
CA ASP A 11 -7.26 -0.90 9.58
C ASP A 11 -6.12 -1.93 9.50
N TYR A 12 -5.36 -1.91 8.41
CA TYR A 12 -4.38 -2.95 8.10
C TYR A 12 -2.99 -2.39 7.81
N TYR A 13 -1.99 -2.95 8.47
CA TYR A 13 -0.57 -2.66 8.30
C TYR A 13 0.15 -3.87 7.73
N VAL A 14 1.08 -3.63 6.81
CA VAL A 14 1.93 -4.68 6.23
C VAL A 14 3.36 -4.17 6.10
N THR A 15 4.31 -5.07 6.29
CA THR A 15 5.74 -4.82 6.02
C THR A 15 6.23 -5.82 4.98
N SER A 16 7.21 -5.41 4.18
CA SER A 16 7.79 -6.31 3.19
C SER A 16 8.43 -7.51 3.90
N PRO A 17 8.32 -8.71 3.33
CA PRO A 17 8.81 -9.94 3.94
C PRO A 17 10.30 -10.19 3.67
N TYR A 18 11.06 -9.20 3.18
CA TYR A 18 12.45 -9.34 2.76
C TYR A 18 13.37 -8.77 3.85
N PRO A 19 13.77 -9.56 4.85
CA PRO A 19 14.66 -9.12 5.93
C PRO A 19 16.13 -8.99 5.50
N ASN A 20 16.47 -9.40 4.28
CA ASN A 20 17.86 -9.57 3.82
C ASN A 20 18.30 -8.52 2.80
N ASP A 21 17.39 -7.71 2.28
CA ASP A 21 17.69 -6.64 1.33
C ASP A 21 17.57 -5.30 2.08
N ASP A 22 18.43 -4.33 1.78
CA ASP A 22 18.42 -2.95 2.32
C ASP A 22 17.16 -2.14 1.91
N LEU A 23 16.06 -2.85 1.59
CA LEU A 23 14.83 -2.43 0.95
C LEU A 23 13.64 -2.90 1.81
N LEU A 24 13.38 -2.13 2.87
CA LEU A 24 12.28 -2.41 3.78
C LEU A 24 11.09 -1.52 3.44
N ALA A 25 10.00 -2.13 2.99
CA ALA A 25 8.80 -1.41 2.61
C ALA A 25 7.67 -1.60 3.63
N TYR A 26 6.88 -0.55 3.82
CA TYR A 26 5.77 -0.46 4.75
C TYR A 26 4.52 -0.03 3.99
N GLY A 27 3.40 -0.67 4.30
CA GLY A 27 2.08 -0.36 3.77
C GLY A 27 1.06 -0.18 4.89
N HIS A 28 0.11 0.72 4.67
CA HIS A 28 -1.02 0.92 5.57
C HIS A 28 -2.25 1.32 4.78
N ALA A 29 -3.39 0.71 5.10
CA ALA A 29 -4.67 1.05 4.50
C ALA A 29 -5.80 1.01 5.53
N THR A 30 -6.73 1.97 5.43
CA THR A 30 -7.88 2.09 6.33
C THR A 30 -9.16 2.34 5.57
N CYS A 31 -10.28 1.86 6.12
CA CYS A 31 -11.62 2.20 5.69
C CYS A 31 -12.37 2.93 6.81
N SER A 32 -13.13 3.95 6.44
CA SER A 32 -14.02 4.67 7.34
C SER A 32 -15.17 3.76 7.77
N SER A 33 -15.61 3.92 9.01
CA SER A 33 -16.81 3.28 9.56
C SER A 33 -18.06 3.48 8.68
N ASN A 34 -18.10 4.56 7.89
CA ASN A 34 -19.23 4.88 7.01
C ASN A 34 -19.37 3.95 5.80
N ILE A 35 -18.29 3.26 5.38
CA ILE A 35 -18.29 2.35 4.24
C ILE A 35 -17.78 0.95 4.60
N ALA A 36 -17.79 0.62 5.90
CA ALA A 36 -17.23 -0.59 6.49
C ALA A 36 -18.03 -1.88 6.19
N SER A 37 -18.57 -2.02 4.98
CA SER A 37 -18.86 -3.34 4.42
C SER A 37 -17.63 -3.83 3.67
N SER A 38 -17.32 -5.13 3.77
CA SER A 38 -16.14 -5.74 3.15
C SER A 38 -15.96 -5.33 1.67
N ASP A 39 -17.02 -5.45 0.85
CA ASP A 39 -16.95 -5.15 -0.60
C ASP A 39 -16.68 -3.67 -0.90
N ASN A 40 -17.34 -2.74 -0.20
CA ASN A 40 -17.11 -1.30 -0.39
C ASN A 40 -15.72 -0.88 0.09
N CYS A 41 -15.22 -1.48 1.18
CA CYS A 41 -13.87 -1.23 1.65
C CYS A 41 -12.83 -1.74 0.65
N ALA A 42 -12.94 -2.99 0.18
CA ALA A 42 -12.06 -3.55 -0.83
C ALA A 42 -12.07 -2.70 -2.11
N SER A 43 -13.25 -2.29 -2.57
CA SER A 43 -13.41 -1.42 -3.75
C SER A 43 -12.72 -0.07 -3.57
N CYS A 44 -12.89 0.59 -2.42
CA CYS A 44 -12.25 1.88 -2.14
C CYS A 44 -10.73 1.75 -2.07
N VAL A 45 -10.21 0.74 -1.37
CA VAL A 45 -8.77 0.48 -1.23
C VAL A 45 -8.16 0.11 -2.58
N SER A 46 -8.89 -0.62 -3.43
CA SER A 46 -8.48 -0.91 -4.82
C SER A 46 -8.35 0.36 -5.67
N LEU A 47 -9.30 1.30 -5.56
CA LEU A 47 -9.21 2.60 -6.22
C LEU A 47 -8.01 3.41 -5.68
N ALA A 48 -7.80 3.44 -4.36
CA ALA A 48 -6.67 4.14 -3.76
C ALA A 48 -5.32 3.58 -4.25
N ARG A 49 -5.21 2.25 -4.39
CA ARG A 49 -4.06 1.57 -5.00
C ARG A 49 -3.84 2.02 -6.44
N ALA A 50 -4.89 2.05 -7.27
CA ALA A 50 -4.77 2.47 -8.65
C ALA A 50 -4.23 3.91 -8.77
N TYR A 51 -4.73 4.84 -7.94
CA TYR A 51 -4.21 6.22 -7.91
C TYR A 51 -2.75 6.30 -7.46
N LEU A 52 -2.33 5.49 -6.48
CA LEU A 52 -0.93 5.43 -6.07
C LEU A 52 -0.05 4.94 -7.20
N MET A 53 -0.44 3.87 -7.89
CA MET A 53 0.32 3.31 -9.02
C MET A 53 0.49 4.30 -10.17
N THR A 54 -0.50 5.15 -10.43
CA THR A 54 -0.42 6.12 -11.53
C THR A 54 0.26 7.43 -11.13
N THR A 55 0.09 7.88 -9.88
CA THR A 55 0.50 9.23 -9.43
C THR A 55 1.85 9.22 -8.72
N CYS A 56 2.13 8.15 -7.98
CA CYS A 56 3.34 7.99 -7.17
C CYS A 56 4.31 6.99 -7.80
N ASP A 57 4.19 6.75 -9.10
CA ASP A 57 5.04 5.80 -9.80
C ASP A 57 6.54 6.12 -9.64
N GLY A 58 7.33 5.10 -9.31
CA GLY A 58 8.77 5.22 -9.05
C GLY A 58 9.15 6.07 -7.83
N ARG A 59 8.20 6.40 -6.94
CA ARG A 59 8.47 7.12 -5.70
C ARG A 59 8.71 6.15 -4.54
N ILE A 60 9.61 6.55 -3.63
CA ILE A 60 9.90 5.82 -2.38
C ILE A 60 8.72 5.77 -1.42
N GLY A 61 7.66 6.54 -1.68
CA GLY A 61 6.45 6.53 -0.87
C GLY A 61 5.35 7.40 -1.49
N GLY A 62 4.13 7.12 -1.09
CA GLY A 62 2.95 7.79 -1.57
C GLY A 62 1.77 7.59 -0.62
N GLN A 63 0.84 8.54 -0.63
CA GLN A 63 -0.40 8.45 0.12
C GLN A 63 -1.56 8.96 -0.73
N VAL A 64 -2.64 8.19 -0.74
CA VAL A 64 -3.93 8.58 -1.32
C VAL A 64 -4.99 8.53 -0.24
N LYS A 65 -5.83 9.56 -0.21
CA LYS A 65 -6.98 9.67 0.69
C LYS A 65 -8.23 9.90 -0.16
N LEU A 66 -9.17 8.96 -0.10
CA LEU A 66 -10.45 9.04 -0.79
C LEU A 66 -11.57 9.26 0.23
N VAL A 67 -12.77 9.54 -0.26
CA VAL A 67 -13.97 9.51 0.59
C VAL A 67 -14.21 8.06 1.00
N GLY A 68 -13.91 7.75 2.26
CA GLY A 68 -14.18 6.44 2.85
C GLY A 68 -12.97 5.54 3.03
N CYS A 69 -11.80 5.82 2.46
CA CYS A 69 -10.59 5.04 2.72
C CYS A 69 -9.31 5.86 2.56
N SER A 70 -8.21 5.33 3.09
CA SER A 70 -6.87 5.82 2.79
C SER A 70 -5.91 4.67 2.56
N MET A 71 -4.91 4.89 1.71
CA MET A 71 -3.81 3.95 1.49
C MET A 71 -2.51 4.74 1.43
N ARG A 72 -1.47 4.23 2.08
CA ARG A 72 -0.13 4.77 2.02
C ARG A 72 0.92 3.67 1.95
N TYR A 73 2.04 3.98 1.33
CA TYR A 73 3.23 3.15 1.38
C TYR A 73 4.48 4.01 1.51
N PHE A 74 5.54 3.41 2.04
CA PHE A 74 6.88 3.98 2.06
C PHE A 74 7.92 2.86 2.07
N SER A 75 9.02 3.02 1.35
CA SER A 75 10.17 2.14 1.36
C SER A 75 11.40 2.86 1.89
N TYR A 76 12.15 2.17 2.73
CA TYR A 76 13.48 2.58 3.18
C TYR A 76 14.51 1.89 2.30
N ASN A 77 15.15 2.66 1.42
CA ASN A 77 16.30 2.21 0.65
C ASN A 77 17.55 2.86 1.25
N GLY A 78 18.49 2.07 1.74
CA GLY A 78 19.74 2.50 2.40
C GLY A 78 20.77 3.23 1.51
N GLY A 79 20.35 4.05 0.53
CA GLY A 79 21.22 4.97 -0.19
C GLY A 79 21.54 4.66 -1.66
N ARG A 80 20.76 3.84 -2.38
CA ARG A 80 20.86 3.73 -3.85
C ARG A 80 19.73 4.47 -4.54
N THR A 81 20.07 5.55 -5.24
CA THR A 81 19.15 6.48 -5.90
C THR A 81 18.88 6.15 -7.37
N ASP A 82 19.30 4.98 -7.86
CA ASP A 82 19.26 4.64 -9.30
C ASP A 82 18.23 3.55 -9.68
N GLU A 83 17.25 3.22 -8.83
CA GLU A 83 16.36 2.06 -9.06
C GLU A 83 14.86 2.40 -8.88
N GLY A 84 14.25 3.01 -9.89
CA GLY A 84 12.79 3.17 -9.95
C GLY A 84 12.02 1.86 -10.18
N GLU A 85 12.68 0.84 -10.74
CA GLU A 85 12.10 -0.48 -11.05
C GLU A 85 11.99 -1.38 -9.81
N SER A 86 13.02 -1.40 -8.97
CA SER A 86 13.09 -2.15 -7.70
C SER A 86 11.96 -1.75 -6.73
N GLN A 87 11.63 -0.46 -6.67
CA GLN A 87 10.58 0.09 -5.80
C GLN A 87 9.16 -0.34 -6.20
N ARG A 88 8.92 -0.53 -7.51
CA ARG A 88 7.61 -0.99 -8.00
C ARG A 88 7.39 -2.44 -7.62
N GLU A 89 8.40 -3.29 -7.75
CA GLU A 89 8.31 -4.69 -7.36
C GLU A 89 8.04 -4.85 -5.87
N ASP A 90 8.71 -4.08 -5.01
CA ASP A 90 8.46 -4.11 -3.57
C ASP A 90 7.05 -3.67 -3.20
N TYR A 91 6.52 -2.65 -3.88
CA TYR A 91 5.14 -2.24 -3.69
C TYR A 91 4.15 -3.30 -4.19
N ASP A 92 4.38 -3.90 -5.37
CA ASP A 92 3.51 -4.98 -5.86
C ASP A 92 3.57 -6.21 -4.93
N LYS A 93 4.74 -6.56 -4.39
CA LYS A 93 4.90 -7.61 -3.37
C LYS A 93 4.18 -7.26 -2.06
N LEU A 94 4.17 -6.00 -1.63
CA LEU A 94 3.37 -5.52 -0.48
C LEU A 94 1.85 -5.65 -0.74
N LEU A 95 1.44 -5.51 -2.00
CA LEU A 95 0.03 -5.59 -2.38
C LEU A 95 -0.44 -7.03 -2.53
N GLU A 96 0.39 -7.91 -3.07
CA GLU A 96 0.12 -9.35 -3.28
C GLU A 96 0.08 -10.15 -1.97
N LYS A 97 0.79 -9.71 -0.92
CA LYS A 97 0.71 -10.33 0.40
C LYS A 97 -0.54 -9.96 1.22
N GLY A 98 -1.55 -9.33 0.61
CA GLY A 98 -2.84 -9.18 1.26
C GLY A 98 -4.02 -8.80 0.39
#